data_AF-A0A225UVJ7-F1
#
_entry.id   AF-A0A225UVJ7-F1
#
_cell.length_a   1.000
_cell.length_b   1.000
_cell.length_c   1.000
_cell.angle_alpha   90.00
_cell.angle_beta   90.00
_cell.angle_gamma   90.00
#
_symmetry.space_group_name_H-M   'P 1'
#
loop_
_entity.id
_entity.type
_entity.pdbx_description
1 polymer ?
#
loop_
_entity_poly.entity_id
_entity_poly.type
_entity_poly.pdbx_seq_one_letter_code
_entity_poly.pdbx_strand_id
1 'polypeptide(L)' 'MTEDHFKPVPKSREFKVKWVGYNEPTWEPASRLSCGGLPYDYLQRKKSEHRFQMVQVADEN' A
#
# COMPACT_ATOMS: atom_id res chain seq x y z
N MET A 1 -14.44 -28.11 23.07
CA MET A 1 -13.70 -26.88 23.35
C MET A 1 -13.07 -26.45 22.04
N THR A 2 -13.45 -25.28 21.57
CA THR A 2 -13.38 -24.81 20.19
C THR A 2 -11.99 -24.96 19.59
N GLU A 3 -11.87 -25.73 18.49
CA GLU A 3 -10.74 -25.60 17.58
C GLU A 3 -10.75 -24.16 17.06
N ASP A 4 -9.88 -23.35 17.64
CA ASP A 4 -9.57 -22.02 17.16
C ASP A 4 -9.09 -22.20 15.72
N HIS A 5 -9.98 -21.91 14.77
CA HIS A 5 -9.67 -21.94 13.35
C HIS A 5 -8.65 -20.83 13.12
N PHE A 6 -7.37 -21.17 13.27
CA PHE A 6 -6.25 -20.31 12.90
C PHE A 6 -6.24 -20.20 11.38
N LYS A 7 -7.23 -19.48 10.83
CA LYS A 7 -7.24 -19.09 9.44
C LYS A 7 -5.96 -18.28 9.25
N PRO A 8 -5.07 -18.67 8.31
CA PRO A 8 -3.89 -17.88 8.05
C PRO A 8 -4.37 -16.46 7.73
N VAL A 9 -3.96 -15.49 8.54
CA VAL A 9 -4.30 -14.09 8.31
C VAL A 9 -3.77 -13.78 6.92
N PRO A 10 -4.62 -13.45 5.93
CA PRO A 10 -4.12 -13.12 4.60
C PRO A 10 -3.13 -11.97 4.77
N LYS A 11 -1.92 -12.12 4.20
CA LYS A 11 -0.87 -11.10 4.28
C LYS A 11 -1.45 -9.79 3.77
N SER A 12 -1.79 -8.91 4.71
CA SER A 12 -2.39 -7.63 4.42
C SER A 12 -1.27 -6.69 4.02
N ARG A 13 -1.47 -5.92 2.94
CA ARG A 13 -0.50 -4.92 2.54
C ARG A 13 -0.39 -3.86 3.63
N GLU A 14 0.84 -3.57 4.02
CA GLU A 14 1.16 -2.50 4.97
C GLU A 14 1.59 -1.25 4.22
N PHE A 15 1.24 -0.10 4.79
CA PHE A 15 1.56 1.21 4.23
C PHE A 15 2.20 2.07 5.32
N LYS A 16 3.25 2.80 4.94
CA LYS A 16 3.87 3.81 5.81
C LYS A 16 3.05 5.10 5.72
N VAL A 17 2.27 5.38 6.75
CA VAL A 17 1.33 6.51 6.80
C VAL A 17 1.92 7.66 7.59
N LYS A 18 1.99 8.83 6.97
CA LYS A 18 2.29 10.09 7.66
C LYS A 18 1.00 10.70 8.16
N TRP A 19 0.82 10.75 9.47
CA TRP A 19 -0.35 11.33 10.11
C TRP A 19 -0.23 12.84 10.27
N VAL A 20 -1.34 13.55 10.13
CA VAL A 20 -1.39 14.99 10.40
C VAL A 20 -1.19 15.21 11.89
N GLY A 21 -0.25 16.08 12.27
CA GLY A 21 0.07 16.36 13.67
C GLY A 21 1.08 15.41 14.32
N TYR A 22 1.54 14.37 13.61
CA TYR A 22 2.61 13.49 14.08
C TYR A 22 3.86 13.67 13.22
N ASN A 23 5.02 13.72 13.88
CA ASN A 23 6.30 13.84 13.18
C ASN A 23 6.71 12.53 12.50
N GLU A 24 6.43 11.40 13.15
CA GLU A 24 6.86 10.10 12.70
C GLU A 24 5.73 9.34 11.98
N PRO A 25 5.99 8.84 10.76
CA PRO A 25 5.04 7.98 10.06
C PRO A 25 5.05 6.56 10.63
N THR A 26 3.88 5.92 10.70
CA THR A 26 3.72 4.55 11.20
C THR A 26 3.41 3.56 10.09
N TRP A 27 3.73 2.28 10.31
CA TRP A 27 3.33 1.20 9.41
C TRP A 27 1.95 0.68 9.81
N GLU A 28 0.98 0.78 8.91
CA GLU A 28 -0.39 0.36 9.17
C GLU A 28 -0.88 -0.62 8.09
N PRO A 29 -1.64 -1.65 8.48
CA PRO A 29 -2.26 -2.55 7.52
C PRO A 29 -3.39 -1.85 6.77
N ALA A 30 -3.64 -2.27 5.53
CA ALA A 30 -4.74 -1.75 4.70
C ALA A 30 -6.10 -1.75 5.40
N SER A 31 -6.36 -2.75 6.26
CA SER A 31 -7.60 -2.87 7.04
C SER A 31 -7.79 -1.76 8.08
N ARG A 32 -6.71 -1.14 8.56
CA ARG A 32 -6.74 -0.02 9.52
C ARG A 32 -6.90 1.34 8.83
N LEU A 33 -6.66 1.39 7.52
CA LEU A 33 -6.90 2.57 6.69
C LEU A 33 -8.34 2.52 6.19
N SER A 34 -9.28 3.01 7.01
CA SER A 34 -10.73 2.87 6.75
C SER A 34 -11.24 3.66 5.51
N CYS A 35 -10.38 4.34 4.78
CA CYS A 35 -10.68 4.94 3.47
C CYS A 35 -10.04 4.10 2.37
N GLY A 36 -10.77 3.12 1.84
CA GLY A 36 -10.29 2.24 0.77
C GLY A 36 -9.78 2.96 -0.50
N GLY A 37 -10.15 4.23 -0.69
CA GLY A 37 -9.66 5.07 -1.79
C GLY A 37 -8.18 5.44 -1.67
N LEU A 38 -7.69 5.79 -0.47
CA LEU A 38 -6.31 6.32 -0.31
C LEU A 38 -5.23 5.29 -0.69
N PRO A 39 -5.28 4.02 -0.21
CA PRO A 39 -4.31 3.01 -0.62
C PRO A 39 -4.42 2.68 -2.12
N TYR A 40 -5.63 2.71 -2.67
CA TYR A 40 -5.89 2.37 -4.07
C TYR A 40 -5.33 3.43 -5.03
N ASP A 41 -5.63 4.71 -4.78
CA ASP A 41 -5.15 5.84 -5.57
C ASP A 41 -3.62 5.94 -5.53
N TYR A 42 -3.01 5.72 -4.36
CA TYR A 42 -1.56 5.65 -4.21
C TYR A 42 -0.95 4.55 -5.09
N LEU A 43 -1.51 3.33 -5.04
CA LEU A 43 -1.03 2.21 -5.83
C LEU A 43 -1.22 2.44 -7.33
N GLN A 44 -2.35 3.04 -7.75
CA GLN A 44 -2.58 3.42 -9.14
C GLN A 44 -1.54 4.42 -9.63
N ARG A 45 -1.28 5.47 -8.86
CA ARG A 45 -0.28 6.49 -9.22
C ARG A 45 1.11 5.88 -9.34
N LYS A 46 1.52 5.03 -8.40
CA LYS A 46 2.80 4.31 -8.46
C LYS A 46 2.94 3.40 -9.67
N LYS A 47 1.88 2.68 -10.04
CA LYS A 47 1.88 1.86 -11.27
C LYS A 47 2.02 2.73 -12.52
N SER A 48 1.37 3.88 -12.55
CA SER A 48 1.47 4.81 -13.68
C SER A 48 2.89 5.39 -13.80
N GLU A 49 3.46 5.90 -12.71
CA GLU A 49 4.86 6.38 -12.65
C GLU A 49 5.84 5.32 -13.19
N HIS A 50 5.69 4.07 -12.75
CA HIS A 50 6.56 2.98 -13.20
C HIS A 50 6.43 2.70 -14.70
N ARG A 51 5.22 2.77 -15.27
CA ARG A 51 5.02 2.65 -16.72
C ARG A 51 5.67 3.79 -17.48
N PHE A 52 5.57 5.03 -16.97
CA PHE A 52 6.20 6.18 -17.62
C PHE A 52 7.73 6.09 -17.60
N GLN A 53 8.33 5.61 -16.51
CA GLN A 53 9.77 5.35 -16.46
C GLN A 53 10.20 4.30 -17.50
N MET A 54 9.45 3.20 -17.63
CA MET A 54 9.78 2.16 -18.62
C MET A 54 9.67 2.64 -20.07
N VAL A 55 8.73 3.54 -20.36
CA VAL A 55 8.58 4.14 -21.70
C VAL A 55 9.75 5.09 -22.03
N GLN A 56 10.26 5.83 -21.04
CA GLN A 56 11.41 6.72 -21.25
C GLN A 56 12.74 5.97 -21.40
N VAL A 57 12.97 4.88 -20.63
CA VAL A 57 14.19 4.06 -20.72
C VAL A 57 14.32 3.35 -22.07
N ALA A 58 13.20 3.13 -22.77
CA ALA A 58 13.21 2.45 -24.07
C ALA A 58 13.65 3.35 -25.24
N ASP A 59 13.79 4.67 -25.04
CA ASP A 59 14.10 5.66 -26.09
C ASP A 59 15.55 6.22 -25.99
N GLU A 60 16.34 5.77 -25.02
CA GLU A 60 17.78 6.09 -24.94
C GLU A 60 18.62 5.03 -25.67
N ASN A 61 18.66 5.08 -27.01
CA ASN A 61 19.70 4.50 -27.87
C ASN A 61 19.74 5.20 -29.23
#